data_AF-A0A956F4V2-F1
#
_entry.id   AF-A0A956F4V2-F1
#
_cell.length_a   1.000
_cell.length_b   1.000
_cell.length_c   1.000
_cell.angle_alpha   90.00
_cell.angle_beta   90.00
_cell.angle_gamma   90.00
#
_symmetry.space_group_name_H-M   'P 1'
#
loop_
_entity.id
_entity.type
_entity.pdbx_description
1 polymer ?
#
loop_
_entity_poly.entity_id
_entity_poly.type
_entity_poly.pdbx_seq_one_letter_code
_entity_poly.pdbx_strand_id
1 'polypeptide(L)'
;MILETLFDPSSIAVLVVILAMIGTSAWWFRAAQRQLDRLAGALELLRRLAGQLPDDHPIRRRLESAPVVDLAFEEIARLLAGQRVAPSAQALVRLQGKIAWIERFAQFAVHLGILGTVFALVSSDPTDLEGFRARLPSALGTTFWGLVGALVLSSMAGLCEGLFHRAQLQVRQALLDGLEPEPVPAGADEARE
;
A
#
# COMPACT_ATOMS: atom_id res chain seq x y z
N MET A 1 24.39 -25.19 17.29
CA MET A 1 24.51 -25.23 15.81
C MET A 1 23.49 -24.38 15.07
N ILE A 2 22.22 -24.79 14.86
CA ILE A 2 21.30 -24.03 13.97
C ILE A 2 21.03 -22.59 14.45
N LEU A 3 20.89 -22.39 15.76
CA LEU A 3 20.69 -21.05 16.33
C LEU A 3 21.92 -20.16 16.13
N GLU A 4 23.13 -20.69 16.36
CA GLU A 4 24.37 -19.93 16.20
C GLU A 4 24.60 -19.52 14.75
N THR A 5 24.20 -20.35 13.78
CA THR A 5 24.31 -20.03 12.35
C THR A 5 23.30 -18.98 11.90
N LEU A 6 22.11 -18.95 12.51
CA LEU A 6 21.10 -17.93 12.25
C LEU A 6 21.45 -16.57 12.86
N PHE A 7 22.27 -16.56 13.91
CA PHE A 7 22.68 -15.36 14.64
C PHE A 7 24.18 -15.08 14.56
N ASP A 8 24.82 -15.49 13.46
CA ASP A 8 26.16 -15.01 13.08
C ASP A 8 26.13 -13.47 12.92
N PRO A 9 27.21 -12.74 13.25
CA PRO A 9 27.34 -11.29 13.03
C PRO A 9 26.82 -10.78 11.67
N SER A 10 27.13 -11.47 10.58
CA SER A 10 26.67 -11.15 9.22
C SER A 10 25.16 -11.33 9.06
N SER A 11 24.64 -12.43 9.58
CA SER A 11 23.21 -12.75 9.62
C SER A 11 22.43 -11.74 10.46
N ILE A 12 22.99 -11.33 11.60
CA ILE A 12 22.45 -10.26 12.45
C ILE A 12 22.43 -8.92 11.70
N ALA A 13 23.48 -8.57 10.96
CA ALA A 13 23.51 -7.33 10.19
C ALA A 13 22.38 -7.30 9.15
N VAL A 14 22.19 -8.40 8.41
CA VAL A 14 21.08 -8.55 7.46
C VAL A 14 19.73 -8.44 8.18
N LEU A 15 19.57 -9.13 9.31
CA LEU A 15 18.36 -9.06 10.13
C LEU A 15 18.04 -7.64 10.60
N VAL A 16 19.02 -6.88 11.08
CA VAL A 16 18.84 -5.49 11.53
C VAL A 16 18.33 -4.61 10.38
N VAL A 17 18.92 -4.73 9.18
CA VAL A 17 18.47 -3.97 8.01
C VAL A 17 17.04 -4.35 7.62
N ILE A 18 16.71 -5.64 7.65
CA ILE A 18 15.35 -6.14 7.38
C ILE A 18 14.34 -5.61 8.40
N LEU A 19 14.67 -5.65 9.68
CA LEU A 19 13.82 -5.10 10.74
C LEU A 19 13.61 -3.61 10.57
N ALA A 20 14.63 -2.86 10.14
CA ALA A 20 14.50 -1.43 9.83
C ALA A 20 13.55 -1.17 8.65
N MET A 21 13.64 -1.97 7.57
CA MET A 21 12.74 -1.88 6.42
C MET A 21 11.29 -2.20 6.82
N ILE A 22 11.09 -3.25 7.61
CA ILE A 22 9.77 -3.64 8.14
C ILE A 22 9.22 -2.52 9.03
N GLY A 23 10.03 -2.00 9.97
CA GLY A 23 9.62 -0.94 10.88
C GLY A 23 9.20 0.34 10.14
N THR A 24 9.98 0.76 9.14
CA THR A 24 9.67 1.93 8.30
C THR A 24 8.36 1.73 7.54
N SER A 25 8.17 0.55 6.95
CA SER A 25 6.98 0.19 6.20
C SER A 25 5.73 0.12 7.10
N ALA A 26 5.85 -0.46 8.30
CA ALA A 26 4.77 -0.54 9.28
C ALA A 26 4.39 0.86 9.81
N TRP A 27 5.37 1.75 10.00
CA TRP A 27 5.12 3.13 10.37
C TRP A 27 4.35 3.88 9.26
N TRP A 28 4.73 3.69 8.00
CA TRP A 28 3.98 4.24 6.86
C TRP A 28 2.56 3.69 6.78
N PHE A 29 2.38 2.38 6.98
CA PHE A 29 1.06 1.75 7.01
C PHE A 29 0.15 2.34 8.10
N ARG A 30 0.67 2.52 9.32
CA ARG A 30 -0.11 3.14 10.41
C ARG A 30 -0.46 4.60 10.12
N ALA A 31 0.45 5.35 9.51
CA ALA A 31 0.18 6.72 9.09
C ALA A 31 -0.92 6.76 8.00
N ALA A 32 -0.88 5.82 7.06
CA ALA A 32 -1.88 5.62 6.02
C ALA A 32 -3.26 5.29 6.59
N GLN A 33 -3.36 4.33 7.52
CA GLN A 33 -4.62 3.97 8.19
C GLN A 33 -5.28 5.18 8.85
N ARG A 34 -4.53 5.96 9.64
CA ARG A 34 -5.06 7.17 10.29
C ARG A 34 -5.56 8.22 9.30
N GLN A 35 -4.99 8.28 8.10
CA GLN A 35 -5.44 9.18 7.04
C GLN A 35 -6.70 8.66 6.37
N LEU A 36 -6.86 7.35 6.22
CA LEU A 36 -8.09 6.72 5.74
C LEU A 36 -9.27 6.98 6.69
N ASP A 37 -9.07 6.85 7.99
CA ASP A 37 -10.12 7.13 8.98
C ASP A 37 -10.62 8.59 8.89
N ARG A 38 -9.69 9.52 8.63
CA ARG A 38 -10.04 10.94 8.38
C ARG A 38 -10.74 11.15 7.05
N LEU A 39 -10.36 10.39 6.02
CA LEU A 39 -11.02 10.40 4.72
C LEU A 39 -12.44 9.88 4.79
N ALA A 40 -12.69 8.82 5.56
CA ALA A 40 -14.04 8.32 5.81
C ALA A 40 -14.95 9.42 6.38
N GLY A 41 -14.45 10.27 7.27
CA GLY A 41 -15.18 11.45 7.73
C GLY A 41 -15.37 12.55 6.68
N ALA A 42 -14.47 12.65 5.70
CA ALA A 42 -14.58 13.60 4.58
C ALA A 42 -15.47 13.09 3.43
N LEU A 43 -15.80 11.79 3.38
CA LEU A 43 -16.71 11.21 2.38
C LEU A 43 -18.11 11.81 2.44
N GLU A 44 -18.56 12.23 3.62
CA GLU A 44 -19.86 12.89 3.77
C GLU A 44 -19.92 14.24 3.06
N LEU A 45 -18.81 14.99 3.03
CA LEU A 45 -18.71 16.22 2.25
C LEU A 45 -18.66 15.96 0.75
N LEU A 46 -17.99 14.88 0.34
CA LEU A 46 -17.97 14.44 -1.06
C LEU A 46 -19.36 14.03 -1.54
N ARG A 47 -20.16 13.34 -0.71
CA ARG A 47 -21.55 12.99 -1.02
C ARG A 47 -22.42 14.23 -1.24
N ARG A 48 -22.29 15.23 -0.37
CA ARG A 48 -23.02 16.51 -0.51
C ARG A 48 -22.60 17.30 -1.74
N LEU A 49 -21.31 17.35 -2.05
CA LEU A 49 -20.81 18.02 -3.25
C LEU A 49 -21.23 17.27 -4.52
N ALA A 50 -21.24 15.93 -4.51
CA ALA A 50 -21.70 15.12 -5.63
C ALA A 50 -23.16 15.41 -6.00
N GLY A 51 -24.05 15.57 -5.02
CA GLY A 51 -25.44 15.96 -5.26
C GLY A 51 -25.63 17.39 -5.78
N GLN A 52 -24.59 18.21 -5.76
CA GLN A 52 -24.59 19.56 -6.32
C GLN A 52 -23.98 19.61 -7.73
N LEU A 53 -23.49 18.48 -8.27
CA LEU A 53 -22.95 18.45 -9.63
C LEU A 53 -24.08 18.59 -10.67
N PRO A 54 -23.95 19.49 -11.65
CA PRO A 54 -24.89 19.59 -12.76
C PRO A 54 -25.01 18.28 -13.54
N ASP A 55 -26.21 17.99 -14.08
CA ASP A 55 -26.50 16.79 -14.86
C ASP A 55 -25.52 16.56 -16.03
N ASP A 56 -25.03 17.64 -16.64
CA ASP A 56 -24.13 17.60 -17.79
C ASP A 56 -22.64 17.51 -17.42
N HIS A 57 -22.32 17.37 -16.13
CA HIS A 57 -20.94 17.34 -15.68
C HIS A 57 -20.25 16.03 -16.14
N PRO A 58 -19.04 16.10 -16.73
CA PRO A 58 -18.36 14.93 -17.30
C PRO A 58 -18.07 13.82 -16.27
N ILE A 59 -17.92 14.18 -14.99
CA ILE A 59 -17.78 13.21 -13.89
C ILE A 59 -19.06 12.38 -13.72
N ARG A 60 -20.25 13.00 -13.78
CA ARG A 60 -21.52 12.31 -13.62
C ARG A 60 -21.75 11.31 -14.77
N ARG A 61 -21.56 11.76 -16.02
CA ARG A 61 -21.61 10.86 -17.18
C ARG A 61 -20.64 9.69 -17.07
N ARG A 62 -19.39 9.92 -16.64
CA ARG A 62 -18.39 8.85 -16.47
C ARG A 62 -18.71 7.88 -15.32
N LEU A 63 -19.31 8.37 -14.23
CA LEU A 63 -19.76 7.54 -13.11
C LEU A 63 -20.97 6.67 -13.48
N GLU A 64 -21.88 7.21 -14.32
CA GLU A 64 -23.08 6.52 -14.80
C GLU A 64 -22.79 5.51 -15.94
N SER A 65 -21.74 5.72 -16.75
CA SER A 65 -21.54 4.99 -18.01
C SER A 65 -20.62 3.77 -17.96
N ALA A 66 -19.82 3.53 -16.90
CA ALA A 66 -18.81 2.46 -16.92
C ALA A 66 -18.55 1.81 -15.54
N PRO A 67 -18.11 0.53 -15.49
CA PRO A 67 -17.50 -0.02 -14.29
C PRO A 67 -16.17 0.70 -14.07
N VAL A 68 -16.19 1.64 -13.12
CA VAL A 68 -15.13 2.58 -12.75
C VAL A 68 -13.92 1.85 -12.14
N VAL A 69 -13.18 1.10 -12.95
CA VAL A 69 -11.90 0.47 -12.56
C VAL A 69 -10.72 1.37 -12.94
N ASP A 70 -10.92 2.33 -13.86
CA ASP A 70 -9.84 3.15 -14.43
C ASP A 70 -9.87 4.65 -14.06
N LEU A 71 -10.76 5.11 -13.16
CA LEU A 71 -10.66 6.49 -12.67
C LEU A 71 -9.52 6.58 -11.66
N ALA A 72 -8.32 6.88 -12.17
CA ALA A 72 -7.19 7.27 -11.36
C ALA A 72 -7.64 8.41 -10.43
N PHE A 73 -7.37 8.25 -9.13
CA PHE A 73 -7.69 9.24 -8.09
C PHE A 73 -7.21 10.66 -8.46
N GLU A 74 -6.17 10.73 -9.29
CA GLU A 74 -5.60 11.95 -9.86
C GLU A 74 -6.53 12.65 -10.87
N GLU A 75 -7.30 11.91 -11.67
CA GLU A 75 -8.33 12.48 -12.56
C GLU A 75 -9.53 12.99 -11.75
N ILE A 76 -10.00 12.23 -10.75
CA ILE A 76 -11.09 12.69 -9.86
C ILE A 76 -10.65 13.95 -9.11
N ALA A 77 -9.43 13.98 -8.58
CA ALA A 77 -8.86 15.14 -7.91
C ALA A 77 -8.62 16.31 -8.85
N ARG A 78 -8.17 16.09 -10.10
CA ARG A 78 -7.99 17.15 -11.12
C ARG A 78 -9.32 17.71 -11.62
N LEU A 79 -10.33 16.85 -11.81
CA LEU A 79 -11.64 17.24 -12.34
C LEU A 79 -12.49 17.98 -11.29
N LEU A 80 -12.32 17.66 -9.99
CA LEU A 80 -12.85 18.48 -8.90
C LEU A 80 -12.03 19.77 -8.68
N ALA A 81 -10.76 19.81 -9.13
CA ALA A 81 -9.84 20.92 -8.93
C ALA A 81 -9.89 21.96 -10.06
N GLY A 82 -11.07 22.54 -10.28
CA GLY A 82 -11.10 23.99 -10.53
C GLY A 82 -10.56 24.79 -9.31
N GLN A 83 -10.46 24.16 -8.13
CA GLN A 83 -9.91 24.75 -6.90
C GLN A 83 -9.11 23.73 -6.08
N ARG A 84 -7.98 24.18 -5.53
CA ARG A 84 -6.95 23.50 -4.72
C ARG A 84 -7.33 22.10 -4.16
N VAL A 85 -6.59 21.07 -4.60
CA VAL A 85 -6.69 19.69 -4.11
C VAL A 85 -6.60 19.64 -2.58
N ALA A 86 -7.61 19.07 -1.94
CA ALA A 86 -7.63 18.89 -0.49
C ALA A 86 -6.45 18.00 -0.03
N PRO A 87 -5.77 18.33 1.09
CA PRO A 87 -4.57 17.63 1.55
C PRO A 87 -4.79 16.13 1.83
N SER A 88 -6.04 15.71 2.06
CA SER A 88 -6.46 14.31 2.21
C SER A 88 -6.39 13.50 0.90
N ALA A 89 -6.73 14.08 -0.25
CA ALA A 89 -6.61 13.41 -1.55
C ALA A 89 -5.14 13.25 -1.97
N GLN A 90 -4.30 14.25 -1.67
CA GLN A 90 -2.85 14.14 -1.88
C GLN A 90 -2.21 13.04 -1.03
N ALA A 91 -2.74 12.80 0.17
CA ALA A 91 -2.27 11.71 1.04
C ALA A 91 -2.51 10.32 0.44
N LEU A 92 -3.65 10.09 -0.24
CA LEU A 92 -3.94 8.84 -0.94
C LEU A 92 -3.03 8.60 -2.15
N VAL A 93 -2.76 9.64 -2.94
CA VAL A 93 -1.82 9.54 -4.08
C VAL A 93 -0.40 9.22 -3.60
N ARG A 94 0.04 9.83 -2.49
CA ARG A 94 1.33 9.51 -1.85
C ARG A 94 1.38 8.09 -1.28
N LEU A 95 0.22 7.49 -0.97
CA LEU A 95 0.11 6.13 -0.43
C LEU A 95 0.49 5.09 -1.49
N GLN A 96 0.05 5.28 -2.75
CA GLN A 96 0.42 4.42 -3.87
C GLN A 96 1.94 4.40 -4.09
N GLY A 97 2.59 5.57 -4.04
CA GLY A 97 4.05 5.66 -4.11
C GLY A 97 4.76 4.96 -2.96
N LYS A 98 4.14 4.89 -1.77
CA LYS A 98 4.69 4.16 -0.62
C LYS A 98 4.51 2.64 -0.75
N ILE A 99 3.42 2.16 -1.34
CA ILE A 99 3.19 0.72 -1.60
C ILE A 99 4.31 0.19 -2.51
N ALA A 100 4.59 0.88 -3.61
CA ALA A 100 5.69 0.53 -4.52
C ALA A 100 7.05 0.49 -3.82
N TRP A 101 7.26 1.33 -2.79
CA TRP A 101 8.47 1.28 -1.98
C TRP A 101 8.55 0.05 -1.07
N ILE A 102 7.43 -0.40 -0.51
CA ILE A 102 7.38 -1.63 0.31
C ILE A 102 7.72 -2.85 -0.55
N GLU A 103 7.22 -2.91 -1.78
CA GLU A 103 7.56 -3.96 -2.74
C GLU A 103 9.05 -3.95 -3.10
N ARG A 104 9.63 -2.77 -3.33
CA ARG A 104 11.08 -2.62 -3.53
C ARG A 104 11.87 -3.09 -2.32
N PHE A 105 11.41 -2.82 -1.10
CA PHE A 105 12.07 -3.35 0.10
C PHE A 105 12.00 -4.87 0.17
N ALA A 106 10.88 -5.49 -0.25
CA ALA A 106 10.81 -6.94 -0.33
C ALA A 106 11.85 -7.50 -1.31
N GLN A 107 12.00 -6.87 -2.48
CA GLN A 107 13.05 -7.23 -3.44
C GLN A 107 14.45 -7.02 -2.83
N PHE A 108 14.72 -5.88 -2.20
CA PHE A 108 16.02 -5.60 -1.57
C PHE A 108 16.36 -6.60 -0.45
N ALA A 109 15.38 -7.06 0.32
CA ALA A 109 15.60 -8.08 1.35
C ALA A 109 16.16 -9.39 0.76
N VAL A 110 15.64 -9.84 -0.38
CA VAL A 110 16.17 -11.02 -1.09
C VAL A 110 17.60 -10.77 -1.57
N HIS A 111 17.85 -9.63 -2.22
CA HIS A 111 19.17 -9.29 -2.73
C HIS A 111 20.21 -9.19 -1.62
N LEU A 112 19.82 -8.65 -0.46
CA LEU A 112 20.69 -8.54 0.71
C LEU A 112 21.07 -9.93 1.25
N GLY A 113 20.13 -10.87 1.26
CA GLY A 113 20.41 -12.27 1.62
C GLY A 113 21.38 -12.96 0.64
N ILE A 114 21.19 -12.75 -0.66
CA ILE A 114 22.11 -13.27 -1.69
C ILE A 114 23.50 -12.62 -1.54
N LEU A 115 23.55 -11.31 -1.29
CA LEU A 115 24.82 -10.62 -1.13
C LEU A 115 25.57 -11.09 0.14
N GLY A 116 24.84 -11.39 1.22
CA GLY A 116 25.40 -11.99 2.43
C GLY A 116 26.01 -13.37 2.19
N THR A 117 25.34 -14.23 1.42
CA THR A 117 25.90 -15.55 1.05
C THR A 117 27.14 -15.42 0.19
N VAL A 118 27.10 -14.58 -0.85
CA VAL A 118 28.26 -14.35 -1.74
C VAL A 118 29.44 -13.80 -0.94
N PHE A 119 29.20 -12.84 -0.06
CA PHE A 119 30.25 -12.28 0.79
C PHE A 119 30.89 -13.34 1.69
N ALA A 120 30.07 -14.17 2.35
CA ALA A 120 30.55 -15.25 3.20
C ALA A 120 31.42 -16.25 2.40
N LEU A 121 31.00 -16.63 1.20
CA LEU A 121 31.71 -17.55 0.32
C LEU A 121 33.01 -16.98 -0.26
N VAL A 122 33.02 -15.70 -0.63
CA VAL A 122 34.23 -15.03 -1.14
C VAL A 122 35.24 -14.78 -0.01
N SER A 123 34.76 -14.58 1.22
CA SER A 123 35.61 -14.38 2.39
C SER A 123 36.21 -15.67 2.95
N SER A 124 35.75 -16.84 2.51
CA SER A 124 36.31 -18.12 2.95
C SER A 124 37.50 -18.52 2.10
N ASP A 125 38.55 -19.03 2.75
CA ASP A 125 39.72 -19.58 2.08
C ASP A 125 39.34 -20.84 1.29
N PRO A 126 39.52 -20.86 -0.05
CA PRO A 126 39.14 -22.01 -0.87
C PRO A 126 40.07 -23.22 -0.67
N THR A 127 41.24 -23.04 -0.03
CA THR A 127 42.20 -24.12 0.21
C THR A 127 41.95 -24.87 1.52
N ASP A 128 41.17 -24.29 2.44
CA ASP A 128 40.73 -24.91 3.68
C ASP A 128 39.28 -25.42 3.58
N LEU A 129 39.13 -26.71 3.27
CA LEU A 129 37.83 -27.36 3.13
C LEU A 129 37.03 -27.43 4.45
N GLU A 130 37.70 -27.49 5.61
CA GLU A 130 37.01 -27.53 6.91
C GLU A 130 36.49 -26.15 7.29
N GLY A 131 37.33 -25.12 7.15
CA GLY A 131 36.94 -23.72 7.33
C GLY A 131 35.84 -23.29 6.36
N PHE A 132 35.90 -23.73 5.09
CA PHE A 132 34.86 -23.48 4.11
C PHE A 132 33.52 -24.13 4.50
N ARG A 133 33.53 -25.41 4.92
CA ARG A 133 32.32 -26.11 5.36
C ARG A 133 31.69 -25.47 6.60
N ALA A 134 32.50 -24.94 7.51
CA ALA A 134 32.01 -24.22 8.69
C ALA A 134 31.30 -22.89 8.34
N ARG A 135 31.63 -22.27 7.21
CA ARG A 135 31.06 -20.99 6.73
C ARG A 135 29.76 -21.17 5.93
N LEU A 136 29.52 -22.34 5.35
CA LEU A 136 28.30 -22.60 4.56
C LEU A 136 27.00 -22.37 5.35
N PRO A 137 26.86 -22.87 6.60
CA PRO A 137 25.65 -22.64 7.38
C PRO A 137 25.41 -21.17 7.74
N SER A 138 26.47 -20.39 8.02
CA SER A 138 26.31 -18.96 8.34
C SER A 138 25.95 -18.14 7.10
N ALA A 139 26.51 -18.48 5.93
CA ALA A 139 26.09 -17.93 4.66
C ALA A 139 24.58 -18.15 4.47
N LEU A 140 24.09 -19.38 4.65
CA LEU A 140 22.66 -19.70 4.51
C LEU A 140 21.76 -18.90 5.47
N GLY A 141 22.26 -18.53 6.66
CA GLY A 141 21.54 -17.67 7.61
C GLY A 141 21.15 -16.31 7.02
N THR A 142 22.04 -15.68 6.24
CA THR A 142 21.76 -14.39 5.59
C THR A 142 20.65 -14.50 4.53
N THR A 143 20.67 -15.55 3.70
CA THR A 143 19.59 -15.83 2.74
C THR A 143 18.28 -16.14 3.43
N PHE A 144 18.31 -16.92 4.51
CA PHE A 144 17.11 -17.24 5.29
C PHE A 144 16.42 -15.96 5.76
N TRP A 145 17.15 -15.04 6.41
CA TRP A 145 16.56 -13.78 6.85
C TRP A 145 16.11 -12.91 5.68
N GLY A 146 16.87 -12.86 4.59
CA GLY A 146 16.47 -12.17 3.36
C GLY A 146 15.11 -12.62 2.83
N LEU A 147 14.88 -13.92 2.76
CA LEU A 147 13.62 -14.52 2.32
C LEU A 147 12.47 -14.26 3.30
N VAL A 148 12.72 -14.44 4.61
CA VAL A 148 11.73 -14.15 5.65
C VAL A 148 11.32 -12.67 5.60
N GLY A 149 12.29 -11.77 5.49
CA GLY A 149 12.05 -10.34 5.35
C GLY A 149 11.22 -10.00 4.12
N ALA A 150 11.57 -10.57 2.98
CA ALA A 150 10.82 -10.39 1.73
C ALA A 150 9.38 -10.86 1.86
N LEU A 151 9.14 -12.03 2.46
CA LEU A 151 7.79 -12.58 2.65
C LEU A 151 6.93 -11.69 3.55
N VAL A 152 7.51 -11.18 4.64
CA VAL A 152 6.81 -10.25 5.56
C VAL A 152 6.49 -8.93 4.86
N LEU A 153 7.45 -8.35 4.14
CA LEU A 153 7.27 -7.10 3.41
C LEU A 153 6.25 -7.23 2.28
N SER A 154 6.28 -8.31 1.51
CA SER A 154 5.28 -8.60 0.46
C SER A 154 3.88 -8.78 1.03
N SER A 155 3.75 -9.49 2.16
CA SER A 155 2.45 -9.63 2.84
C SER A 155 1.91 -8.26 3.29
N MET A 156 2.79 -7.40 3.80
CA MET A 156 2.41 -6.04 4.19
C MET A 156 2.05 -5.15 2.99
N ALA A 157 2.74 -5.28 1.85
CA ALA A 157 2.36 -4.61 0.61
C ALA A 157 0.94 -5.00 0.19
N GLY A 158 0.61 -6.30 0.17
CA GLY A 158 -0.74 -6.77 -0.15
C GLY A 158 -1.82 -6.27 0.82
N LEU A 159 -1.52 -6.16 2.12
CA LEU A 159 -2.43 -5.53 3.08
C LEU A 159 -2.65 -4.03 2.78
N CYS A 160 -1.61 -3.31 2.35
CA CYS A 160 -1.71 -1.91 1.95
C CYS A 160 -2.57 -1.73 0.70
N GLU A 161 -2.37 -2.59 -0.32
CA GLU A 161 -3.19 -2.61 -1.54
C GLU A 161 -4.66 -2.86 -1.21
N GLY A 162 -4.94 -3.82 -0.33
CA GLY A 162 -6.30 -4.10 0.12
C GLY A 162 -6.97 -2.89 0.79
N LEU A 163 -6.23 -2.14 1.62
CA LEU A 163 -6.74 -0.90 2.20
C LEU A 163 -6.98 0.19 1.15
N PHE A 164 -6.06 0.35 0.21
CA PHE A 164 -6.18 1.33 -0.87
C PHE A 164 -7.40 1.03 -1.75
N HIS A 165 -7.59 -0.24 -2.12
CA HIS A 165 -8.75 -0.67 -2.90
C HIS A 165 -10.07 -0.41 -2.16
N ARG A 166 -10.14 -0.71 -0.86
CA ARG A 166 -11.32 -0.40 -0.03
C ARG A 166 -11.61 1.10 0.02
N ALA A 167 -10.59 1.92 0.17
CA ALA A 167 -10.74 3.38 0.17
C ALA A 167 -11.30 3.89 -1.16
N GLN A 168 -10.82 3.36 -2.29
CA GLN A 168 -11.36 3.68 -3.61
C GLN A 168 -12.83 3.29 -3.74
N LEU A 169 -13.21 2.10 -3.27
CA LEU A 169 -14.60 1.63 -3.28
C LEU A 169 -15.52 2.52 -2.44
N GLN A 170 -15.09 2.91 -1.24
CA GLN A 170 -15.86 3.79 -0.37
C GLN A 170 -16.06 5.19 -0.96
N VAL A 171 -15.01 5.75 -1.58
CA VAL A 171 -15.10 7.05 -2.28
C VAL A 171 -16.07 6.96 -3.45
N ARG A 172 -16.00 5.86 -4.22
CA ARG A 172 -16.93 5.61 -5.32
C ARG A 172 -18.38 5.55 -4.83
N GLN A 173 -18.64 4.75 -3.80
CA GLN A 173 -19.99 4.63 -3.23
C GLN A 173 -20.51 5.99 -2.76
N ALA A 174 -19.70 6.77 -2.03
CA ALA A 174 -20.10 8.09 -1.56
C ALA A 174 -20.44 9.08 -2.70
N LEU A 175 -19.74 8.98 -3.85
CA LEU A 175 -20.03 9.80 -5.02
C LEU A 175 -21.33 9.36 -5.72
N LEU A 176 -21.55 8.06 -5.88
CA LEU A 176 -22.78 7.51 -6.49
C LEU A 176 -24.02 7.80 -5.63
N ASP A 177 -23.90 7.58 -4.33
CA ASP A 177 -24.91 7.88 -3.30
C ASP A 177 -25.33 9.36 -3.25
N GLY A 178 -24.48 10.27 -3.73
CA GLY A 178 -24.81 11.69 -3.85
C GLY A 178 -25.51 12.04 -5.17
N LEU A 179 -25.38 11.19 -6.19
CA LEU A 179 -26.01 11.35 -7.49
C LEU A 179 -27.40 10.68 -7.58
N GLU A 180 -27.69 9.72 -6.69
CA GLU A 180 -29.04 9.17 -6.57
C GLU A 180 -30.00 10.25 -6.06
N PRO A 181 -31.07 10.57 -6.82
CA PRO A 181 -32.09 11.50 -6.34
C PRO A 181 -32.76 10.92 -5.10
N GLU A 182 -32.94 11.76 -4.08
CA GLU A 182 -33.67 11.41 -2.86
C GLU A 182 -35.03 10.80 -3.25
N PRO A 183 -35.42 9.63 -2.70
CA PRO A 183 -36.66 8.98 -3.11
C PRO A 183 -37.81 9.93 -2.81
N VAL A 184 -38.49 10.40 -3.86
CA VAL A 184 -39.72 11.18 -3.75
C VAL A 184 -40.67 10.36 -2.88
N PRO A 185 -41.12 10.87 -1.72
CA PRO A 185 -42.02 10.11 -0.87
C PRO A 185 -43.28 9.79 -1.66
N ALA A 186 -43.55 8.48 -1.82
CA ALA A 186 -44.74 7.96 -2.45
C ALA A 186 -45.96 8.47 -1.69
N GLY A 187 -46.57 9.55 -2.18
CA GLY A 187 -47.64 10.27 -1.51
C GLY A 187 -47.70 11.77 -1.81
N ALA A 188 -46.70 12.35 -2.47
CA ALA A 188 -46.74 13.78 -2.84
C ALA A 188 -47.66 14.10 -4.05
N ASP A 189 -48.08 13.09 -4.83
CA ASP A 189 -48.98 13.26 -5.98
C ASP A 189 -50.47 13.12 -5.64
N GLU A 190 -50.85 12.54 -4.50
CA GLU A 190 -52.27 12.37 -4.14
C GLU A 190 -52.89 13.60 -3.45
N ALA A 191 -52.11 14.66 -3.19
CA ALA A 191 -52.60 15.89 -2.56
C ALA A 191 -52.97 17.00 -3.56
N ARG A 192 -53.01 16.71 -4.86
CA ARG A 192 -53.28 17.69 -5.94
C ARG A 192 -54.36 17.30 -6.95
N GLU A 193 -55.18 16.28 -6.67
CA GLU A 193 -56.44 16.05 -7.38
C GLU A 193 -57.66 16.35 -6.50
#